data_AF-A0A3A8W8N2-F1
#
_entry.id   AF-A0A3A8W8N2-F1
#
_cell.length_a   1.000
_cell.length_b   1.000
_cell.length_c   1.000
_cell.angle_alpha   90.00
_cell.angle_beta   90.00
_cell.angle_gamma   90.00
#
_symmetry.space_group_name_H-M   'P 1'
#
loop_
_entity.id
_entity.type
_entity.pdbx_description
1 polymer ?
#
loop_
_entity_poly.entity_id
_entity_poly.type
_entity_poly.pdbx_seq_one_letter_code
_entity_poly.pdbx_strand_id
1 'polypeptide(L)' 'MEYFKSVSNLSELRKQYKELLKVHHPDNGGNVADMQEINAEYDRLFKILKDKLDSKSAGSDQSSFDNMQYDFAEDEKL' A
#
# COMPACT_ATOMS: atom_id res chain seq x y z
N MET A 1 0.20 13.95 -7.97
CA MET A 1 -0.63 12.83 -8.41
C MET A 1 -1.24 12.23 -7.16
N GLU A 2 -2.53 11.95 -7.12
CA GLU A 2 -3.10 11.08 -6.08
C GLU A 2 -3.40 9.76 -6.78
N TYR A 3 -2.54 8.75 -6.59
CA TYR A 3 -2.72 7.45 -7.25
C TYR A 3 -3.85 6.65 -6.59
N PHE A 4 -4.09 6.90 -5.31
CA PHE A 4 -5.11 6.25 -4.50
C PHE A 4 -6.34 7.12 -4.38
N LYS A 5 -7.49 6.68 -4.90
CA LYS A 5 -8.75 7.41 -4.79
C LYS A 5 -9.68 6.75 -3.78
N SER A 6 -10.17 7.54 -2.82
CA SER A 6 -11.22 7.14 -1.86
C SER A 6 -10.91 5.91 -1.00
N VAL A 7 -9.65 5.73 -0.61
CA VAL A 7 -9.26 4.61 0.24
C VAL A 7 -9.79 4.80 1.66
N SER A 8 -10.73 3.95 2.08
CA SER A 8 -11.36 4.03 3.40
C SER A 8 -10.84 2.97 4.38
N ASN A 9 -10.16 1.94 3.88
CA ASN A 9 -9.64 0.81 4.65
C ASN A 9 -8.39 0.21 3.97
N LEU A 10 -7.64 -0.59 4.73
CA LEU A 10 -6.39 -1.22 4.26
C LEU A 10 -6.59 -2.20 3.10
N SER A 11 -7.77 -2.82 2.99
CA SER A 11 -8.06 -3.76 1.90
C SER A 11 -8.18 -3.04 0.56
N GLU A 12 -8.89 -1.91 0.52
CA GLU A 12 -8.98 -1.06 -0.67
C GLU A 12 -7.61 -0.49 -1.05
N LEU A 13 -6.81 -0.07 -0.05
CA LEU A 13 -5.46 0.44 -0.29
C LEU A 13 -4.61 -0.59 -1.04
N ARG A 14 -4.59 -1.83 -0.54
CA ARG A 14 -3.85 -2.93 -1.15
C ARG A 14 -4.35 -3.31 -2.52
N LYS A 15 -5.67 -3.33 -2.71
CA LYS A 15 -6.26 -3.66 -4.00
C LYS A 15 -5.83 -2.65 -5.07
N GLN A 16 -5.96 -1.35 -4.78
CA GLN A 16 -5.54 -0.30 -5.70
C GLN A 16 -4.03 -0.33 -5.94
N TYR A 17 -3.24 -0.54 -4.88
CA TYR A 17 -1.78 -0.67 -5.00
C TYR A 17 -1.38 -1.77 -5.98
N LYS A 18 -1.99 -2.95 -5.88
CA LYS A 18 -1.70 -4.07 -6.79
C LYS A 18 -2.10 -3.79 -8.23
N GLU A 19 -3.21 -3.08 -8.46
CA GLU A 19 -3.61 -2.68 -9.82
C GLU A 19 -2.65 -1.63 -10.40
N LEU A 20 -2.22 -0.67 -9.59
CA LEU A 20 -1.23 0.33 -9.97
C LEU A 20 0.12 -0.32 -10.29
N LEU A 21 0.59 -1.28 -9.48
CA LEU A 21 1.81 -2.02 -9.78
C LEU A 21 1.72 -2.75 -11.12
N LYS A 22 0.60 -3.42 -11.43
CA LYS A 22 0.42 -4.08 -12.74
C LYS A 22 0.48 -3.11 -13.91
N VAL A 23 -0.06 -1.91 -13.75
CA VAL A 23 -0.08 -0.89 -14.81
C VAL A 23 1.28 -0.20 -14.96
N HIS A 24 1.94 0.10 -13.84
CA HIS A 24 3.20 0.83 -13.81
C HIS A 24 4.44 -0.09 -13.72
N HIS A 25 4.27 -1.41 -13.84
CA HIS A 25 5.38 -2.35 -13.84
C HIS A 25 6.29 -2.07 -15.05
N PRO A 26 7.62 -2.04 -14.88
CA PRO A 26 8.55 -1.85 -15.99
C PRO A 26 8.38 -2.87 -17.11
N ASP A 27 8.01 -4.11 -16.80
CA ASP A 27 7.77 -5.14 -17.83
C ASP A 27 6.51 -4.88 -18.67
N ASN A 28 5.55 -4.12 -18.15
CA ASN A 28 4.36 -3.68 -18.88
C ASN A 28 4.54 -2.30 -19.54
N GLY A 29 5.77 -1.76 -19.54
CA GLY A 29 6.10 -0.45 -20.09
C GLY A 29 5.86 0.72 -19.14
N GLY A 30 5.70 0.45 -17.84
CA GLY A 30 5.59 1.47 -16.80
C GLY A 30 6.94 2.04 -16.35
N ASN A 31 6.90 3.12 -15.58
CA ASN A 31 8.11 3.78 -15.07
C ASN A 31 8.38 3.43 -13.60
N VAL A 32 9.65 3.15 -13.30
CA VAL A 32 10.12 2.98 -11.91
C VAL A 32 9.84 4.22 -11.06
N ALA A 33 9.89 5.42 -11.66
CA ALA A 33 9.58 6.67 -10.97
C ALA A 33 8.11 6.70 -10.47
N ASP A 34 7.15 6.29 -11.32
CA ASP A 34 5.75 6.19 -10.91
C ASP A 34 5.60 5.16 -9.79
N MET A 35 6.28 4.01 -9.91
CA MET A 35 6.25 2.95 -8.90
C MET A 35 6.79 3.44 -7.54
N GLN A 36 7.85 4.26 -7.55
CA GLN A 36 8.40 4.89 -6.35
C GLN A 36 7.40 5.86 -5.71
N GLU A 37 6.72 6.69 -6.51
CA GLU A 37 5.68 7.58 -6.01
C GLU A 37 4.50 6.81 -5.39
N ILE A 38 4.05 5.75 -6.07
CA ILE A 38 2.97 4.86 -5.61
C ILE A 38 3.35 4.20 -4.27
N ASN A 39 4.59 3.69 -4.13
CA ASN A 39 5.06 3.09 -2.88
C ASN A 39 5.10 4.11 -1.74
N ALA A 40 5.63 5.31 -2.00
CA ALA A 40 5.72 6.37 -1.00
C ALA A 40 4.33 6.83 -0.52
N GLU A 41 3.36 6.90 -1.43
CA GLU A 41 1.97 7.26 -1.08
C GLU A 41 1.25 6.12 -0.36
N TYR A 42 1.50 4.86 -0.75
CA TYR A 42 0.99 3.67 -0.07
C TYR A 42 1.42 3.64 1.40
N ASP A 43 2.71 3.82 1.70
CA ASP A 43 3.22 3.80 3.08
C ASP A 43 2.57 4.88 3.95
N ARG A 44 2.40 6.09 3.40
CA ARG A 44 1.72 7.19 4.11
C ARG A 44 0.27 6.84 4.43
N LEU A 45 -0.49 6.37 3.45
CA LEU A 45 -1.89 6.01 3.63
C LEU A 45 -2.05 4.81 4.57
N PHE A 46 -1.17 3.81 4.46
CA PHE A 46 -1.16 2.65 5.35
C PHE A 46 -0.98 3.07 6.80
N LYS A 47 0.00 3.96 7.06
CA LYS A 47 0.24 4.50 8.41
C LYS A 47 -0.96 5.26 8.96
N ILE A 48 -1.58 6.13 8.15
CA ILE A 48 -2.77 6.90 8.56
C ILE A 48 -3.96 5.98 8.86
N LEU A 49 -4.19 4.97 8.02
CA LEU A 49 -5.29 4.03 8.19
C LEU A 49 -5.07 3.12 9.39
N LYS A 50 -3.82 2.67 9.61
CA LYS A 50 -3.44 1.88 10.78
C LYS A 50 -3.59 2.69 12.06
N ASP A 51 -3.07 3.92 12.10
CA ASP A 51 -3.20 4.83 13.24
C ASP A 51 -4.67 5.12 13.58
N LYS A 52 -5.54 5.32 12.57
CA LYS A 52 -6.99 5.43 12.79
C LYS A 52 -7.63 4.17 13.38
N LEU A 53 -7.15 2.99 12.98
CA LEU A 53 -7.64 1.71 13.49
C LEU A 53 -7.20 1.49 14.95
N ASP A 54 -5.93 1.73 15.24
CA ASP A 54 -5.35 1.68 16.59
C ASP A 54 -6.04 2.71 17.51
N SER A 55 -6.27 3.94 17.04
CA SER A 55 -6.94 4.99 17.81
C SER A 55 -8.39 4.65 18.19
N LYS A 56 -9.08 3.85 17.36
CA LYS A 56 -10.43 3.34 17.67
C LYS A 56 -10.40 2.10 18.58
N SER A 57 -9.26 1.42 18.65
CA SER A 57 -9.07 0.17 19.38
C SER A 57 -8.25 0.49 20.62
N ALA A 58 -8.92 1.00 21.67
CA ALA A 58 -8.28 1.27 22.95
C ALA A 58 -7.71 -0.03 23.55
N GLY A 59 -6.46 -0.37 23.23
CA GLY A 59 -5.81 -1.58 23.70
C GLY A 59 -4.83 -2.13 22.67
N SER A 60 -3.57 -1.79 22.87
CA SER A 60 -2.35 -2.36 22.30
C SER A 60 -2.46 -3.74 21.65
N ASP A 61 -2.25 -3.80 20.33
CA ASP A 61 -1.70 -4.99 19.66
C ASP A 61 -0.93 -4.55 18.40
N GLN A 62 0.17 -3.81 18.61
CA GLN A 62 1.01 -3.23 17.55
C GLN A 62 1.76 -4.30 16.73
N SER A 63 1.79 -5.57 17.13
CA SER A 63 2.75 -6.55 16.60
C SER A 63 2.33 -7.29 15.32
N SER A 64 1.04 -7.29 14.96
CA SER A 64 0.56 -8.16 13.87
C SER A 64 0.57 -7.49 12.49
N PHE A 65 0.45 -6.16 12.41
CA PHE A 65 0.35 -5.45 11.12
C PHE A 65 1.68 -4.86 10.60
N ASP A 66 2.73 -4.77 11.43
CA ASP A 66 4.05 -4.32 10.96
C ASP A 66 4.75 -5.36 10.07
N ASN A 67 4.42 -6.64 10.23
CA ASN A 67 4.87 -7.74 9.35
C ASN A 67 4.10 -7.81 8.02
N MET A 68 3.35 -6.77 7.69
CA MET A 68 2.51 -6.69 6.50
C MET A 68 2.95 -5.55 5.58
N GLN A 69 4.17 -5.03 5.78
CA GLN A 69 4.90 -4.37 4.69
C GLN A 69 4.77 -5.27 3.47
N TYR A 70 4.24 -4.71 2.39
CA TYR A 70 4.05 -5.45 1.15
C TYR A 70 5.43 -5.93 0.73
N ASP A 71 5.68 -7.23 0.90
CA ASP A 71 6.94 -7.82 0.52
C ASP A 71 6.95 -7.89 -1.01
N PHE A 72 7.66 -6.95 -1.62
CA PHE A 72 7.80 -6.85 -3.07
C PHE A 72 8.30 -8.18 -3.68
N ALA A 73 8.96 -9.02 -2.88
CA ALA A 73 9.36 -10.37 -3.28
C ALA A 73 8.18 -11.31 -3.62
N GLU A 74 6.97 -11.07 -3.13
CA GLU A 74 5.79 -11.86 -3.55
C GLU A 74 5.29 -11.49 -4.95
N ASP A 75 5.62 -10.29 -5.46
CA ASP A 75 5.20 -9.82 -6.79
C ASP A 75 6.22 -10.20 -7.89
N GLU A 76 7.38 -10.75 -7.54
CA GLU A 76 8.41 -11.28 -8.47
C GLU A 76 7.92 -12.48 -9.32
N LYS A 77 6.65 -12.88 -9.17
CA LYS A 77 5.98 -13.97 -9.91
C LYS A 77 4.83 -13.50 -10.81
N LEU A 78 4.60 -12.20 -10.97
CA LEU A 78 3.54 -11.66 -11.82
C LEU A 78 3.95 -11.52 -13.29
#